data_AF-A0A1V6I4E1-F1
#
_entry.id   AF-A0A1V6I4E1-F1
#
_cell.length_a   1.000
_cell.length_b   1.000
_cell.length_c   1.000
_cell.angle_alpha   90.00
_cell.angle_beta   90.00
_cell.angle_gamma   90.00
#
_symmetry.space_group_name_H-M   'P 1'
#
loop_
_entity.id
_entity.type
_entity.pdbx_description
1 polymer ?
#
loop_
_entity_poly.entity_id
_entity_poly.type
_entity_poly.pdbx_seq_one_letter_code
_entity_poly.pdbx_strand_id
1 'polypeptide(L)'
;MDAKKYLSLVLLGMIVILPLFTTSCFKKGDEDPFFSTYTRKARVSGRWILSNYESTIKRTYQNKPDQTLTVTTIDGEDWSRNIEILGTDSVVDIKGKIVTGRNTIQYYSDGRFTEILEYEYNVIEVDPITENENVTIYKVQDELSGTWNFLANIDDYKNKERLSLVIEQNKSKTFVYLLQLSEDDEATPIPQLINTVSSSRKYANGESSTIWTLRMLKNKQIIQDQLVDRFVVETVNGVGDVYTEVGSVTRTLKAESTKAETSPQQ
;
A
#
# COMPACT_ATOMS: atom_id res chain seq x y z
N MET A 1 -45.50 -31.76 28.82
CA MET A 1 -44.54 -30.79 28.26
C MET A 1 -45.24 -30.01 27.15
N ASP A 2 -45.32 -28.68 27.29
CA ASP A 2 -46.06 -27.79 26.37
C ASP A 2 -45.32 -27.67 25.02
N ALA A 3 -45.55 -28.61 24.11
CA ALA A 3 -44.96 -28.61 22.76
C ALA A 3 -45.17 -27.26 22.02
N LYS A 4 -46.27 -26.55 22.31
CA LYS A 4 -46.57 -25.21 21.76
C LYS A 4 -45.60 -24.12 22.24
N LYS A 5 -45.13 -24.18 23.51
CA LYS A 5 -44.15 -23.21 24.04
C LYS A 5 -42.77 -23.42 23.41
N TYR A 6 -42.36 -24.68 23.22
CA TYR A 6 -41.09 -25.00 22.58
C TYR A 6 -41.09 -24.67 21.08
N LEU A 7 -42.21 -24.91 20.37
CA LEU A 7 -42.35 -24.54 18.97
C LEU A 7 -42.23 -23.02 18.76
N SER A 8 -42.85 -22.21 19.63
CA SER A 8 -42.75 -20.75 19.58
C SER A 8 -41.32 -20.24 19.81
N LEU A 9 -40.60 -20.85 20.75
CA LEU A 9 -39.18 -20.56 21.02
C LEU A 9 -38.26 -20.93 19.85
N VAL A 10 -38.50 -22.08 19.21
CA VAL A 10 -37.76 -22.50 18.01
C VAL A 10 -38.05 -21.58 16.83
N LEU A 11 -39.31 -21.16 16.64
CA LEU A 11 -39.69 -20.22 15.57
C LEU A 11 -39.05 -18.84 15.78
N LEU A 12 -39.06 -18.34 17.02
CA LEU A 12 -38.41 -17.08 17.38
C LEU A 12 -36.89 -17.16 17.17
N GLY A 13 -36.28 -18.28 17.56
CA GLY A 13 -34.86 -18.57 17.29
C GLY A 13 -34.56 -18.57 15.79
N MET A 14 -35.39 -19.23 14.98
CA MET A 14 -35.26 -19.20 13.52
C MET A 14 -35.43 -17.79 12.94
N ILE A 15 -36.39 -16.99 13.40
CA ILE A 15 -36.59 -15.62 12.91
C ILE A 15 -35.40 -14.71 13.25
N VAL A 16 -34.70 -14.97 14.35
CA VAL A 16 -33.47 -14.24 14.71
C VAL A 16 -32.26 -14.75 13.92
N ILE A 17 -32.21 -16.06 13.64
CA ILE A 17 -31.07 -16.73 13.00
C ILE A 17 -31.13 -16.69 11.46
N LEU A 18 -32.32 -16.70 10.85
CA LEU A 18 -32.52 -16.65 9.40
C LEU A 18 -31.99 -15.35 8.75
N PRO A 19 -32.15 -14.15 9.35
CA PRO A 19 -31.52 -12.93 8.88
C PRO A 19 -30.00 -13.00 8.95
N LEU A 20 -29.44 -13.75 9.92
CA LEU A 20 -28.00 -14.01 9.96
C LEU A 20 -27.59 -14.81 8.72
N PHE A 21 -28.39 -15.80 8.27
CA PHE A 21 -28.18 -16.64 7.08
C PHE A 21 -28.48 -15.99 5.72
N THR A 22 -29.33 -14.96 5.67
CA THR A 22 -29.86 -14.41 4.41
C THR A 22 -29.45 -12.97 4.11
N THR A 23 -28.98 -12.22 5.11
CA THR A 23 -28.41 -10.89 4.90
C THR A 23 -26.89 -11.01 4.74
N SER A 24 -26.28 -10.13 3.94
CA SER A 24 -24.86 -10.16 3.52
C SER A 24 -23.79 -9.98 4.63
N CYS A 25 -24.06 -10.50 5.83
CA CYS A 25 -23.25 -10.48 7.04
C CYS A 25 -22.13 -11.54 7.04
N PHE A 26 -22.14 -12.46 6.07
CA PHE A 26 -21.12 -13.51 5.95
C PHE A 26 -19.84 -13.05 5.27
N LYS A 27 -18.79 -13.82 5.58
CA LYS A 27 -17.49 -13.91 4.92
C LYS A 27 -17.57 -13.60 3.41
N LYS A 28 -16.99 -12.47 3.00
CA LYS A 28 -16.96 -12.06 1.59
C LYS A 28 -15.64 -12.48 0.97
N GLY A 29 -14.54 -11.96 1.50
CA GLY A 29 -13.20 -12.41 1.18
C GLY A 29 -12.85 -13.76 1.80
N ASP A 30 -11.85 -14.41 1.23
CA ASP A 30 -11.44 -15.77 1.59
C ASP A 30 -10.91 -15.92 3.01
N GLU A 31 -10.52 -14.83 3.66
CA GLU A 31 -10.01 -14.83 5.03
C GLU A 31 -10.81 -13.90 5.96
N ASP A 32 -11.98 -13.44 5.50
CA ASP A 32 -12.85 -12.60 6.32
C ASP A 32 -13.33 -13.31 7.60
N PRO A 33 -13.56 -12.56 8.70
CA PRO A 33 -14.21 -13.12 9.88
C PRO A 33 -15.61 -13.63 9.51
N PHE A 34 -15.99 -14.78 10.07
CA PHE A 34 -17.29 -15.40 9.80
C PHE A 34 -18.47 -14.48 10.11
N PHE A 35 -18.34 -13.67 11.17
CA PHE A 35 -19.33 -12.70 11.60
C PHE A 35 -18.65 -11.39 12.04
N SER A 36 -19.34 -10.26 11.82
CA SER A 36 -18.95 -8.96 12.35
C SER A 36 -20.18 -8.13 12.69
N THR A 37 -20.15 -7.45 13.82
CA THR A 37 -21.20 -6.49 14.23
C THR A 37 -21.13 -5.17 13.47
N TYR A 38 -20.00 -4.89 12.81
CA TYR A 38 -19.79 -3.66 12.04
C TYR A 38 -19.96 -3.90 10.55
N THR A 39 -20.59 -2.92 9.88
CA THR A 39 -20.68 -2.91 8.43
C THR A 39 -19.27 -2.91 7.80
N ARG A 40 -19.12 -3.48 6.60
CA ARG A 40 -17.81 -3.42 5.89
C ARG A 40 -17.34 -2.00 5.66
N LYS A 41 -18.26 -1.05 5.41
CA LYS A 41 -17.91 0.37 5.26
C LYS A 41 -17.31 0.93 6.55
N ALA A 42 -17.92 0.64 7.70
CA ALA A 42 -17.38 1.04 9.00
C ALA A 42 -16.03 0.37 9.31
N ARG A 43 -15.81 -0.88 8.88
CA ARG A 43 -14.53 -1.59 9.05
C ARG A 43 -13.43 -1.14 8.11
N VAL A 44 -13.73 -0.58 6.94
CA VAL A 44 -12.72 0.00 6.04
C VAL A 44 -12.41 1.45 6.44
N SER A 45 -13.44 2.21 6.84
CA SER A 45 -13.28 3.61 7.24
C SER A 45 -12.38 3.72 8.48
N GLY A 46 -11.45 4.66 8.46
CA GLY A 46 -10.48 4.86 9.53
C GLY A 46 -9.06 5.05 9.02
N ARG A 47 -8.16 5.26 9.97
CA ARG A 47 -6.72 5.41 9.73
C ARG A 47 -6.04 4.06 9.90
N TRP A 48 -5.25 3.71 8.91
CA TRP A 48 -4.54 2.45 8.84
C TRP A 48 -3.05 2.71 8.67
N ILE A 49 -2.24 1.90 9.33
CA ILE A 49 -0.79 1.88 9.19
C ILE A 49 -0.43 0.73 8.27
N LEU A 50 0.39 1.00 7.26
CA LEU A 50 0.96 -0.05 6.40
C LEU A 50 1.93 -0.89 7.26
N SER A 51 1.63 -2.17 7.43
CA SER A 51 2.51 -3.06 8.18
C SER A 51 3.38 -3.90 7.26
N ASN A 52 2.77 -4.51 6.23
CA ASN A 52 3.48 -5.34 5.27
C ASN A 52 3.04 -4.97 3.86
N TYR A 53 3.96 -5.07 2.91
CA TYR A 53 3.73 -4.84 1.49
C TYR A 53 4.57 -5.84 0.70
N GLU A 54 3.98 -6.50 -0.27
CA GLU A 54 4.69 -7.35 -1.21
C GLU A 54 4.20 -7.00 -2.61
N SER A 55 5.12 -6.78 -3.52
CA SER A 55 4.80 -6.49 -4.90
C SER A 55 5.80 -7.13 -5.82
N THR A 56 5.29 -7.75 -6.88
CA THR A 56 6.08 -8.30 -7.98
C THR A 56 5.51 -7.74 -9.27
N ILE A 57 6.25 -6.84 -9.91
CA ILE A 57 5.82 -6.15 -11.13
C ILE A 57 6.82 -6.40 -12.23
N LYS A 58 6.34 -6.98 -13.33
CA LYS A 58 7.08 -7.05 -14.58
C LYS A 58 6.76 -5.83 -15.42
N ARG A 59 7.77 -5.06 -15.78
CA ARG A 59 7.67 -3.96 -16.74
C ARG A 59 8.21 -4.41 -18.09
N THR A 60 7.46 -4.14 -19.15
CA THR A 60 7.87 -4.41 -20.54
C THR A 60 7.81 -3.12 -21.33
N TYR A 61 8.96 -2.64 -21.79
CA TYR A 61 9.04 -1.46 -22.64
C TYR A 61 8.66 -1.83 -24.08
N GLN A 62 7.89 -0.99 -24.77
CA GLN A 62 7.56 -1.21 -26.17
C GLN A 62 8.70 -0.81 -27.12
N ASN A 63 9.53 0.15 -26.68
CA ASN A 63 10.57 0.77 -27.52
C ASN A 63 11.99 0.30 -27.15
N LYS A 64 12.12 -0.61 -26.19
CA LYS A 64 13.41 -1.15 -25.70
C LYS A 64 13.28 -2.67 -25.55
N PRO A 65 14.33 -3.44 -25.83
CA PRO A 65 14.29 -4.90 -25.71
C PRO A 65 14.21 -5.35 -24.24
N ASP A 66 14.73 -4.52 -23.32
CA ASP A 66 14.87 -4.87 -21.93
C ASP A 66 13.52 -4.93 -21.21
N GLN A 67 13.35 -5.96 -20.39
CA GLN A 67 12.23 -6.10 -19.48
C GLN A 67 12.78 -6.13 -18.06
N THR A 68 12.08 -5.50 -17.12
CA THR A 68 12.52 -5.51 -15.72
C THR A 68 11.51 -6.22 -14.85
N LEU A 69 11.98 -7.07 -13.96
CA LEU A 69 11.19 -7.60 -12.85
C LEU A 69 11.56 -6.81 -11.60
N THR A 70 10.57 -6.16 -10.97
CA THR A 70 10.77 -5.43 -9.73
C THR A 70 9.99 -6.11 -8.62
N VAL A 71 10.71 -6.54 -7.60
CA VAL A 71 10.13 -7.06 -6.35
C VAL A 71 10.34 -6.01 -5.27
N THR A 72 9.26 -5.54 -4.64
CA THR A 72 9.33 -4.61 -3.50
C THR A 72 8.69 -5.26 -2.29
N THR A 73 9.38 -5.24 -1.16
CA THR A 73 8.89 -5.77 0.11
C THR A 73 8.97 -4.74 1.22
N ILE A 74 7.97 -4.75 2.08
CA ILE A 74 7.96 -4.08 3.37
C ILE A 74 7.55 -5.13 4.40
N ASP A 75 8.37 -5.33 5.42
CA ASP A 75 8.06 -6.16 6.59
C ASP A 75 8.37 -5.38 7.86
N GLY A 76 7.33 -4.87 8.51
CA GLY A 76 7.52 -3.93 9.62
C GLY A 76 8.21 -2.66 9.15
N GLU A 77 9.39 -2.36 9.68
CA GLU A 77 10.17 -1.18 9.33
C GLU A 77 11.13 -1.39 8.15
N ASP A 78 11.40 -2.64 7.78
CA ASP A 78 12.36 -2.96 6.74
C ASP A 78 11.71 -2.78 5.37
N TRP A 79 12.40 -2.07 4.48
CA TRP A 79 12.00 -1.87 3.08
C TRP A 79 13.08 -2.43 2.17
N SER A 80 12.70 -3.15 1.12
CA SER A 80 13.65 -3.55 0.09
C SER A 80 13.04 -3.55 -1.30
N ARG A 81 13.91 -3.38 -2.29
CA ARG A 81 13.57 -3.45 -3.70
C ARG A 81 14.67 -4.19 -4.46
N ASN A 82 14.30 -5.29 -5.10
CA ASN A 82 15.12 -6.01 -6.06
C ASN A 82 14.65 -5.66 -7.48
N ILE A 83 15.59 -5.33 -8.35
CA ILE A 83 15.34 -5.02 -9.77
C ILE A 83 16.23 -5.93 -10.61
N GLU A 84 15.62 -6.82 -11.37
CA GLU A 84 16.29 -7.73 -12.30
C GLU A 84 16.01 -7.29 -13.74
N ILE A 85 17.05 -7.25 -14.58
CA ILE A 85 16.90 -7.11 -16.03
C ILE A 85 16.77 -8.51 -16.63
N LEU A 86 15.56 -8.86 -17.06
CA LEU A 86 15.24 -10.20 -17.54
C LEU A 86 16.07 -10.58 -18.78
N GLY A 87 16.63 -11.79 -18.76
CA GLY A 87 17.51 -12.29 -19.82
C GLY A 87 18.99 -11.89 -19.65
N THR A 88 19.35 -11.30 -18.51
CA THR A 88 20.73 -10.98 -18.12
C THR A 88 20.98 -11.40 -16.67
N ASP A 89 22.24 -11.38 -16.23
CA ASP A 89 22.60 -11.57 -14.82
C ASP A 89 22.56 -10.25 -14.02
N SER A 90 22.04 -9.17 -14.60
CA SER A 90 22.03 -7.84 -13.97
C SER A 90 20.91 -7.73 -12.94
N VAL A 91 21.31 -7.58 -11.68
CA VAL A 91 20.44 -7.43 -10.52
C VAL A 91 20.89 -6.24 -9.68
N VAL A 92 19.93 -5.43 -9.24
CA VAL A 92 20.15 -4.35 -8.28
C VAL A 92 19.29 -4.59 -7.05
N ASP A 93 19.94 -4.74 -5.90
CA ASP A 93 19.30 -4.83 -4.60
C ASP A 93 19.42 -3.52 -3.84
N ILE A 94 18.29 -2.97 -3.43
CA ILE A 94 18.21 -1.74 -2.65
C ILE A 94 17.54 -2.08 -1.33
N LYS A 95 18.17 -1.70 -0.22
CA LYS A 95 17.63 -1.89 1.12
C LYS A 95 17.50 -0.53 1.81
N GLY A 96 16.44 -0.41 2.60
CA GLY A 96 16.06 0.81 3.25
C GLY A 96 15.12 0.55 4.42
N LYS A 97 14.50 1.62 4.91
CA LYS A 97 13.55 1.57 6.01
C LYS A 97 12.35 2.44 5.71
N ILE A 98 11.17 1.99 6.13
CA ILE A 98 10.02 2.88 6.19
C ILE A 98 10.11 3.81 7.39
N VAL A 99 9.58 5.01 7.27
CA VAL A 99 9.50 5.95 8.40
C VAL A 99 8.34 5.55 9.32
N THR A 100 8.67 5.09 10.52
CA THR A 100 7.71 4.54 11.49
C THR A 100 6.54 5.49 11.76
N GLY A 101 5.32 4.96 11.66
CA GLY A 101 4.08 5.69 11.97
C GLY A 101 3.66 6.76 10.95
N ARG A 102 4.44 6.99 9.88
CA ARG A 102 4.09 7.96 8.82
C ARG A 102 3.44 7.31 7.60
N ASN A 103 3.70 6.02 7.42
CA ASN A 103 3.16 5.21 6.33
C ASN A 103 1.70 4.83 6.62
N THR A 104 0.76 5.61 6.09
CA THR A 104 -0.66 5.52 6.47
C THR A 104 -1.61 5.59 5.30
N ILE A 105 -2.77 4.96 5.46
CA ILE A 105 -3.90 5.04 4.55
C ILE A 105 -5.14 5.43 5.36
N GLN A 106 -5.77 6.53 4.99
CA GLN A 106 -6.99 7.02 5.62
C GLN A 106 -8.16 6.85 4.65
N TYR A 107 -9.15 6.05 5.03
CA TYR A 107 -10.42 5.95 4.34
C TYR A 107 -11.46 6.77 5.08
N TYR A 108 -11.95 7.86 4.49
CA TYR A 108 -13.01 8.68 5.05
C TYR A 108 -14.38 8.07 4.75
N SER A 109 -15.30 8.18 5.70
CA SER A 109 -16.66 7.61 5.56
C SER A 109 -17.49 8.27 4.45
N ASP A 110 -17.10 9.46 3.99
CA ASP A 110 -17.70 10.18 2.87
C ASP A 110 -17.21 9.70 1.50
N GLY A 111 -16.26 8.77 1.45
CA GLY A 111 -15.72 8.22 0.21
C GLY A 111 -14.42 8.88 -0.25
N ARG A 112 -13.83 9.83 0.49
CA ARG A 112 -12.46 10.30 0.21
C ARG A 112 -11.43 9.33 0.78
N PHE A 113 -10.23 9.28 0.20
CA PHE A 113 -9.07 8.63 0.81
C PHE A 113 -7.78 9.43 0.61
N THR A 114 -6.83 9.19 1.50
CA THR A 114 -5.44 9.64 1.37
C THR A 114 -4.50 8.51 1.75
N GLU A 115 -3.35 8.45 1.10
CA GLU A 115 -2.27 7.51 1.39
C GLU A 115 -0.94 8.25 1.41
N ILE A 116 -0.11 7.93 2.39
CA ILE A 116 1.24 8.47 2.57
C ILE A 116 2.18 7.28 2.71
N LEU A 117 3.22 7.26 1.89
CA LEU A 117 4.33 6.31 1.98
C LEU A 117 5.64 7.11 2.10
N GLU A 118 6.37 6.91 3.19
CA GLU A 118 7.67 7.52 3.44
C GLU A 118 8.70 6.44 3.74
N TYR A 119 9.79 6.43 2.99
CA TYR A 119 10.90 5.50 3.18
C TYR A 119 12.25 6.16 2.87
N GLU A 120 13.31 5.59 3.43
CA GLU A 120 14.68 6.02 3.20
C GLU A 120 15.55 4.83 2.81
N TYR A 121 16.51 5.05 1.91
CA TYR A 121 17.49 4.04 1.52
C TYR A 121 18.82 4.70 1.17
N ASN A 122 19.89 3.93 1.24
CA ASN A 122 21.25 4.41 1.00
C ASN A 122 21.85 3.69 -0.21
N VAL A 123 22.67 4.41 -0.96
CA VAL A 123 23.55 3.85 -1.99
C VAL A 123 24.97 4.20 -1.59
N ILE A 124 25.83 3.18 -1.49
CA ILE A 124 27.23 3.33 -1.10
C ILE A 124 28.08 3.16 -2.36
N GLU A 125 28.89 4.17 -2.65
CA GLU A 125 29.88 4.15 -3.72
C GLU A 125 31.27 4.26 -3.09
N VAL A 126 32.16 3.34 -3.43
CA VAL A 126 33.56 3.34 -2.97
C VAL A 126 34.44 3.88 -4.09
N ASP A 127 35.21 4.92 -3.81
CA ASP A 127 36.20 5.43 -4.74
C ASP A 127 37.34 4.39 -4.89
N PRO A 128 37.61 3.87 -6.11
CA PRO A 128 38.58 2.80 -6.31
C PRO A 128 40.04 3.24 -6.13
N ILE A 129 40.31 4.55 -6.04
CA ILE A 129 41.65 5.11 -5.90
C ILE A 129 41.91 5.55 -4.46
N THR A 130 40.95 6.24 -3.85
CA THR A 130 41.13 6.79 -2.49
C THR A 130 40.53 5.93 -1.39
N GLU A 131 39.81 4.85 -1.74
CA GLU A 131 39.05 3.98 -0.81
C GLU A 131 38.01 4.74 0.05
N ASN A 132 37.71 5.99 -0.30
CA ASN A 132 36.73 6.79 0.41
C ASN A 132 35.31 6.33 0.06
N GLU A 133 34.45 6.27 1.07
CA GLU A 133 33.05 5.91 0.87
C GLU A 133 32.18 7.18 0.74
N ASN A 134 31.45 7.26 -0.37
CA ASN A 134 30.37 8.21 -0.55
C ASN A 134 29.04 7.49 -0.29
N VAL A 135 28.32 7.94 0.74
CA VAL A 135 26.99 7.44 1.05
C VAL A 135 25.96 8.46 0.55
N THR A 136 25.19 8.07 -0.45
CA THR A 136 24.04 8.86 -0.92
C THR A 136 22.77 8.37 -0.22
N ILE A 137 22.15 9.24 0.56
CA ILE A 137 20.95 8.96 1.35
C ILE A 137 19.74 9.54 0.61
N TYR A 138 18.78 8.69 0.29
CA TYR A 138 17.52 9.07 -0.34
C TYR A 138 16.41 9.03 0.70
N LYS A 139 15.65 10.13 0.83
CA LYS A 139 14.41 10.18 1.61
C LYS A 139 13.24 10.46 0.68
N VAL A 140 12.37 9.48 0.51
CA VAL A 140 11.23 9.52 -0.42
C VAL A 140 9.94 9.72 0.34
N GLN A 141 9.08 10.59 -0.18
CA GLN A 141 7.74 10.85 0.32
C GLN A 141 6.76 10.81 -0.85
N ASP A 142 5.86 9.83 -0.83
CA ASP A 142 4.78 9.69 -1.80
C ASP A 142 3.45 9.93 -1.11
N GLU A 143 2.62 10.78 -1.71
CA GLU A 143 1.27 11.10 -1.25
C GLU A 143 0.26 10.85 -2.36
N LEU A 144 -0.75 10.03 -2.08
CA LEU A 144 -1.91 9.82 -2.94
C LEU A 144 -3.16 10.39 -2.28
N SER A 145 -4.06 10.93 -3.09
CA SER A 145 -5.40 11.30 -2.64
C SER A 145 -6.42 11.08 -3.74
N GLY A 146 -7.66 10.85 -3.33
CA GLY A 146 -8.79 10.74 -4.24
C GLY A 146 -10.01 10.16 -3.55
N THR A 147 -10.74 9.30 -4.25
CA THR A 147 -12.00 8.71 -3.77
C THR A 147 -11.97 7.19 -3.77
N TRP A 148 -12.79 6.58 -2.92
CA TRP A 148 -12.95 5.15 -2.79
C TRP A 148 -14.41 4.73 -2.70
N ASN A 149 -14.71 3.56 -3.24
CA ASN A 149 -16.00 2.92 -3.04
C ASN A 149 -15.89 1.40 -3.14
N PHE A 150 -16.88 0.69 -2.62
CA PHE A 150 -17.01 -0.74 -2.90
C PHE A 150 -17.51 -0.97 -4.31
N LEU A 151 -16.99 -1.99 -4.97
CA LEU A 151 -17.61 -2.55 -6.16
C LEU A 151 -18.81 -3.43 -5.76
N ALA A 152 -19.84 -3.36 -6.58
CA ALA A 152 -21.01 -4.26 -6.49
C ALA A 152 -20.64 -5.68 -6.98
N ASN A 153 -21.63 -6.59 -6.99
CA ASN A 153 -21.53 -7.94 -7.57
C ASN A 153 -21.20 -7.87 -9.07
N ILE A 154 -19.98 -7.49 -9.42
CA ILE A 154 -19.46 -7.42 -10.79
C ILE A 154 -18.58 -8.65 -10.94
N ASP A 155 -18.79 -9.38 -12.03
CA ASP A 155 -18.09 -10.64 -12.31
C ASP A 155 -18.38 -11.71 -11.21
N ASP A 156 -17.47 -12.65 -11.01
CA ASP A 156 -17.58 -13.71 -10.00
C ASP A 156 -17.38 -13.23 -8.54
N TYR A 157 -17.13 -11.93 -8.33
CA TYR A 157 -16.89 -11.37 -7.00
C TYR A 157 -18.19 -11.00 -6.26
N LYS A 158 -18.21 -11.24 -4.95
CA LYS A 158 -19.31 -10.86 -4.07
C LYS A 158 -19.35 -9.34 -3.86
N ASN A 159 -20.53 -8.83 -3.55
CA ASN A 159 -20.78 -7.42 -3.30
C ASN A 159 -19.91 -6.92 -2.14
N LYS A 160 -19.13 -5.86 -2.33
CA LYS A 160 -18.20 -5.30 -1.33
C LYS A 160 -17.02 -6.21 -0.98
N GLU A 161 -16.70 -7.18 -1.83
CA GLU A 161 -15.45 -7.95 -1.77
C GLU A 161 -14.27 -7.14 -2.31
N ARG A 162 -14.53 -6.18 -3.22
CA ARG A 162 -13.51 -5.33 -3.82
C ARG A 162 -13.75 -3.84 -3.54
N LEU A 163 -12.67 -3.09 -3.48
CA LEU A 163 -12.62 -1.63 -3.41
C LEU A 163 -12.10 -1.08 -4.75
N SER A 164 -12.74 -0.03 -5.23
CA SER A 164 -12.18 0.83 -6.27
C SER A 164 -11.58 2.05 -5.59
N LEU A 165 -10.32 2.37 -5.89
CA LEU A 165 -9.67 3.63 -5.52
C LEU A 165 -9.46 4.43 -6.79
N VAL A 166 -10.09 5.60 -6.88
CA VAL A 166 -9.88 6.57 -7.96
C VAL A 166 -8.88 7.60 -7.45
N ILE A 167 -7.68 7.56 -8.00
CA ILE A 167 -6.57 8.46 -7.64
C ILE A 167 -6.77 9.76 -8.41
N GLU A 168 -6.93 10.86 -7.68
CA GLU A 168 -7.13 12.20 -8.24
C GLU A 168 -5.83 12.99 -8.24
N GLN A 169 -4.96 12.74 -7.26
CA GLN A 169 -3.66 13.38 -7.17
C GLN A 169 -2.60 12.43 -6.62
N ASN A 170 -1.42 12.50 -7.23
CA ASN A 170 -0.18 11.87 -6.77
C ASN A 170 0.88 12.98 -6.63
N LYS A 171 1.58 13.01 -5.49
CA LYS A 171 2.77 13.82 -5.28
C LYS A 171 3.91 12.92 -4.84
N SER A 172 5.10 13.16 -5.37
CA SER A 172 6.32 12.51 -4.91
C SER A 172 7.38 13.57 -4.65
N LYS A 173 8.09 13.42 -3.53
CA LYS A 173 9.21 14.28 -3.15
C LYS A 173 10.37 13.41 -2.66
N THR A 174 11.54 13.62 -3.26
CA THR A 174 12.77 12.91 -2.91
C THR A 174 13.83 13.92 -2.50
N PHE A 175 14.34 13.78 -1.28
CA PHE A 175 15.52 14.49 -0.80
C PHE A 175 16.74 13.60 -0.97
N VAL A 176 17.81 14.16 -1.54
CA VAL A 176 19.07 13.46 -1.75
C VAL A 176 20.15 14.14 -0.91
N TYR A 177 20.72 13.38 0.02
CA TYR A 177 21.83 13.84 0.85
C TYR A 177 23.10 13.09 0.48
N LEU A 178 24.23 13.78 0.55
CA LEU A 178 25.56 13.18 0.41
C LEU A 178 26.25 13.20 1.78
N LEU A 179 26.77 12.04 2.17
CA LEU A 179 27.63 11.88 3.34
C LEU A 179 28.97 11.33 2.84
N GLN A 180 30.03 12.11 2.98
CA GLN A 180 31.39 11.69 2.65
C GLN A 180 32.05 11.15 3.92
N LEU A 181 32.55 9.92 3.86
CA LEU A 181 33.32 9.30 4.93
C LEU A 181 34.79 9.36 4.55
N SER A 182 35.63 9.90 5.44
CA SER A 182 37.08 9.91 5.29
C SER A 182 37.68 9.27 6.54
N GLU A 183 38.60 8.33 6.36
CA GLU A 183 39.27 7.64 7.48
C GLU A 183 40.22 8.57 8.25
N ASP A 184 40.65 9.68 7.64
CA ASP A 184 41.63 10.61 8.19
C ASP A 184 41.02 11.79 8.97
N ASP A 185 39.69 11.91 9.02
CA ASP A 185 39.00 13.03 9.66
C ASP A 185 38.38 12.62 11.01
N GLU A 186 38.81 13.28 12.10
CA GLU A 186 38.23 13.10 13.44
C GLU A 186 36.83 13.76 13.58
N ALA A 187 36.39 14.54 12.59
CA ALA A 187 35.08 15.17 12.61
C ALA A 187 33.94 14.15 12.43
N THR A 188 32.85 14.32 13.19
CA THR A 188 31.63 13.55 12.95
C THR A 188 31.01 13.97 11.61
N PRO A 189 30.88 13.08 10.61
CA PRO A 189 30.42 13.46 9.29
C PRO A 189 28.92 13.76 9.31
N ILE A 190 28.51 14.86 8.66
CA ILE A 190 27.12 15.35 8.64
C ILE A 190 26.58 15.29 7.20
N PRO A 191 25.45 14.59 6.95
CA PRO A 191 24.86 14.54 5.61
C PRO A 191 24.46 15.93 5.10
N GLN A 192 24.90 16.27 3.90
CA GLN A 192 24.57 17.53 3.22
C GLN A 192 23.46 17.32 2.21
N LEU A 193 22.41 18.15 2.24
CA LEU A 193 21.35 18.12 1.23
C LEU A 193 21.91 18.63 -0.10
N ILE A 194 21.99 17.76 -1.11
CA ILE A 194 22.55 18.11 -2.43
C ILE A 194 21.46 18.31 -3.49
N ASN A 195 20.29 17.68 -3.33
CA ASN A 195 19.20 17.81 -4.29
C ASN A 195 17.84 17.59 -3.64
N THR A 196 16.80 18.20 -4.24
CA THR A 196 15.40 17.90 -3.95
C THR A 196 14.66 17.75 -5.27
N VAL A 197 14.17 16.54 -5.53
CA VAL A 197 13.36 16.24 -6.71
C VAL A 197 11.90 16.20 -6.26
N SER A 198 11.02 16.86 -7.00
CA SER A 198 9.58 16.82 -6.70
C SER A 198 8.77 16.67 -7.98
N SER A 199 7.69 15.91 -7.90
CA SER A 199 6.73 15.77 -8.98
C SER A 199 5.31 15.76 -8.43
N SER A 200 4.37 16.24 -9.22
CA SER A 200 2.95 16.08 -8.92
C SER A 200 2.18 15.82 -10.20
N ARG A 201 1.26 14.87 -10.13
CA ARG A 201 0.31 14.53 -11.18
C ARG A 201 -1.09 14.69 -10.63
N LYS A 202 -1.97 15.28 -11.44
CA LYS A 202 -3.41 15.34 -11.19
C LYS A 202 -4.10 14.60 -12.32
N TYR A 203 -5.07 13.81 -11.97
CA TYR A 203 -5.80 12.95 -12.90
C TYR A 203 -7.25 13.40 -12.96
N ALA A 204 -7.86 13.27 -14.14
CA ALA A 204 -9.31 13.37 -14.24
C ALA A 204 -9.96 12.14 -13.56
N ASN A 205 -11.22 12.27 -13.15
CA ASN A 205 -11.94 11.17 -12.50
C ASN A 205 -11.93 9.90 -13.37
N GLY A 206 -11.36 8.82 -12.82
CA GLY A 206 -11.28 7.51 -13.46
C GLY A 206 -10.03 7.25 -14.30
N GLU A 207 -9.26 8.28 -14.66
CA GLU A 207 -8.02 8.15 -15.44
C GLU A 207 -6.96 7.31 -14.71
N SER A 208 -6.87 7.49 -13.40
CA SER A 208 -6.05 6.65 -12.53
C SER A 208 -6.97 5.98 -11.52
N SER A 209 -7.28 4.70 -11.76
CA SER A 209 -8.06 3.90 -10.84
C SER A 209 -7.42 2.54 -10.59
N THR A 210 -7.58 2.04 -9.37
CA THR A 210 -7.08 0.72 -8.96
C THR A 210 -8.19 -0.06 -8.29
N ILE A 211 -8.18 -1.37 -8.49
CA ILE A 211 -9.14 -2.28 -7.87
C ILE A 211 -8.38 -3.18 -6.90
N TRP A 212 -8.84 -3.20 -5.66
CA TRP A 212 -8.25 -3.96 -4.56
C TRP A 212 -9.26 -4.99 -4.05
N THR A 213 -8.91 -6.26 -4.09
CA THR A 213 -9.67 -7.34 -3.47
C THR A 213 -9.37 -7.37 -1.97
N LEU A 214 -10.43 -7.38 -1.16
CA LEU A 214 -10.33 -7.47 0.29
C LEU A 214 -10.30 -8.94 0.71
N ARG A 215 -9.12 -9.56 0.67
CA ARG A 215 -8.93 -10.94 1.16
C ARG A 215 -9.34 -11.09 2.62
N MET A 216 -8.99 -10.10 3.45
CA MET A 216 -9.38 -10.04 4.86
C MET A 216 -9.79 -8.63 5.27
N LEU A 217 -10.93 -8.51 5.96
CA LEU A 217 -11.36 -7.29 6.63
C LEU A 217 -11.78 -7.58 8.08
N LYS A 218 -10.84 -7.50 9.02
CA LYS A 218 -11.12 -7.54 10.47
C LYS A 218 -11.24 -6.12 11.01
N ASN A 219 -11.71 -5.97 12.25
CA ASN A 219 -11.83 -4.64 12.89
C ASN A 219 -10.48 -3.93 13.06
N LYS A 220 -9.37 -4.67 13.15
CA LYS A 220 -8.02 -4.12 13.40
C LYS A 220 -7.01 -4.46 12.32
N GLN A 221 -7.43 -5.15 11.26
CA GLN A 221 -6.53 -5.59 10.19
C GLN A 221 -7.27 -5.68 8.86
N ILE A 222 -6.66 -5.16 7.80
CA ILE A 222 -7.08 -5.37 6.42
C ILE A 222 -5.95 -6.06 5.68
N ILE A 223 -6.28 -7.05 4.85
CA ILE A 223 -5.37 -7.58 3.84
C ILE A 223 -6.02 -7.34 2.48
N GLN A 224 -5.30 -6.64 1.63
CA GLN A 224 -5.75 -6.22 0.31
C GLN A 224 -4.80 -6.75 -0.75
N ASP A 225 -5.37 -7.30 -1.82
CA ASP A 225 -4.63 -7.81 -2.95
C ASP A 225 -5.05 -7.04 -4.22
N GLN A 226 -4.10 -6.73 -5.08
CA GLN A 226 -4.31 -6.06 -6.36
C GLN A 226 -3.62 -6.85 -7.46
N LEU A 227 -4.32 -7.08 -8.56
CA LEU A 227 -3.71 -7.42 -9.83
C LEU A 227 -3.37 -6.13 -10.55
N VAL A 228 -2.12 -6.00 -10.95
CA VAL A 228 -1.63 -4.87 -11.73
C VAL A 228 -1.62 -5.29 -13.18
N ASP A 229 -2.35 -4.53 -14.00
CA ASP A 229 -2.28 -4.57 -15.45
C ASP A 229 -2.52 -3.13 -15.92
N ARG A 230 -1.43 -2.43 -16.23
CA ARG A 230 -1.50 -1.02 -16.65
C ARG A 230 -0.62 -0.74 -17.85
N PHE A 231 -1.13 0.11 -18.71
CA PHE A 231 -0.40 0.71 -19.82
C PHE A 231 -0.02 2.14 -19.44
N VAL A 232 1.26 2.48 -19.56
CA VAL A 232 1.78 3.79 -19.18
C VAL A 232 2.51 4.42 -20.36
N VAL A 233 2.17 5.68 -20.62
CA VAL A 233 2.91 6.56 -21.51
C VAL A 233 3.51 7.66 -20.64
N GLU A 234 4.83 7.62 -20.50
CA GLU A 234 5.57 8.62 -19.73
C GLU A 234 6.45 9.42 -20.68
N THR A 235 6.44 10.74 -20.57
CA THR A 235 7.33 11.60 -21.37
C THR A 235 8.15 12.45 -20.42
N VAL A 236 9.47 12.24 -20.42
CA VAL A 236 10.42 13.01 -19.62
C VAL A 236 11.30 13.81 -20.58
N ASN A 237 11.27 15.14 -20.47
CA ASN A 237 12.09 16.04 -21.30
C ASN A 237 11.96 15.80 -22.83
N GLY A 238 10.76 15.46 -23.30
CA GLY A 238 10.50 15.19 -24.72
C GLY A 238 10.87 13.78 -25.19
N VAL A 239 11.41 12.94 -24.32
CA VAL A 239 11.64 11.51 -24.58
C VAL A 239 10.50 10.72 -23.97
N GLY A 240 9.73 10.06 -24.84
CA GLY A 240 8.60 9.22 -24.45
C GLY A 240 9.02 7.76 -24.24
N ASP A 241 8.78 7.24 -23.03
CA ASP A 241 8.79 5.80 -22.77
C ASP A 241 7.35 5.29 -22.73
N VAL A 242 7.12 4.20 -23.46
CA VAL A 242 5.86 3.46 -23.46
C VAL A 242 6.13 2.10 -22.88
N TYR A 243 5.41 1.74 -21.83
CA TYR A 243 5.60 0.45 -21.16
C TYR A 243 4.30 -0.08 -20.58
N THR A 244 4.24 -1.40 -20.45
CA THR A 244 3.21 -2.10 -19.69
C THR A 244 3.78 -2.59 -18.37
N GLU A 245 2.94 -2.64 -17.35
CA GLU A 245 3.26 -3.26 -16.08
C GLU A 245 2.20 -4.29 -15.73
N VAL A 246 2.66 -5.51 -15.48
CA VAL A 246 1.82 -6.65 -15.12
C VAL A 246 2.38 -7.29 -13.86
N GLY A 247 1.50 -7.63 -12.92
CA GLY A 247 1.94 -8.31 -11.70
C GLY A 247 0.91 -8.27 -10.60
N SER A 248 1.39 -8.32 -9.36
CA SER A 248 0.54 -8.30 -8.17
C SER A 248 1.11 -7.42 -7.07
N VAL A 249 0.20 -6.98 -6.21
CA VAL A 249 0.51 -6.28 -4.96
C VAL A 249 -0.36 -6.86 -3.87
N THR A 250 0.24 -7.16 -2.72
CA THR A 250 -0.44 -7.51 -1.48
C THR A 250 -0.02 -6.53 -0.42
N ARG A 251 -0.99 -5.94 0.30
CA ARG A 251 -0.69 -5.10 1.45
C ARG A 251 -1.50 -5.49 2.67
N THR A 252 -0.83 -5.49 3.82
CA THR A 252 -1.45 -5.67 5.13
C THR A 252 -1.46 -4.34 5.85
N LEU A 253 -2.64 -3.96 6.31
CA LEU A 253 -2.90 -2.73 7.02
C LEU A 253 -3.34 -3.06 8.45
N LYS A 254 -2.80 -2.35 9.44
CA LYS A 254 -3.21 -2.44 10.83
C LYS A 254 -3.92 -1.17 11.23
N ALA A 255 -5.01 -1.28 12.00
CA ALA A 255 -5.68 -0.08 12.50
C ALA A 255 -4.66 0.69 13.36
N GLU A 256 -4.56 2.00 13.15
CA GLU A 256 -3.82 2.86 14.08
C GLU A 256 -4.51 2.69 15.43
N SER A 257 -3.82 2.10 16.42
CA SER A 257 -4.39 2.06 17.75
C SER A 257 -4.57 3.50 18.17
N THR A 258 -5.81 3.95 18.36
CA THR A 258 -6.07 5.04 19.28
C THR A 258 -5.37 4.65 20.57
N LYS A 259 -4.21 5.26 20.86
CA LYS A 259 -3.77 5.39 22.25
C LYS A 259 -5.01 5.92 22.94
N ALA A 260 -5.57 5.13 23.85
CA ALA A 260 -6.59 5.63 24.73
C ALA A 260 -6.03 6.95 25.27
N GLU A 261 -6.72 8.05 25.03
CA GLU A 261 -6.49 9.28 25.76
C GLU A 261 -6.57 8.86 27.23
N THR A 262 -5.41 8.77 27.88
CA THR A 262 -5.37 8.72 29.33
C THR A 262 -5.96 10.05 29.75
N SER A 263 -7.18 9.99 30.28
CA SER A 263 -7.84 11.12 30.93
C SER A 263 -6.84 11.85 31.82
N PRO A 264 -6.86 13.19 31.87
CA PRO A 264 -6.07 13.91 32.84
C PRO A 264 -6.45 13.41 34.24
N GLN A 265 -5.45 12.96 35.00
CA GLN A 265 -5.62 12.74 36.42
C GLN A 265 -6.06 14.08 37.03
N GLN A 266 -7.27 14.09 37.60
CA GLN A 266 -7.67 15.06 38.61
C GLN A 266 -7.07 14.67 39.95
#